data_AF-A0A0B6AXC2-F1
#
_entry.id   AF-A0A0B6AXC2-F1
#
_cell.length_a   1.000
_cell.length_b   1.000
_cell.length_c   1.000
_cell.angle_alpha   90.00
_cell.angle_beta   90.00
_cell.angle_gamma   90.00
#
_symmetry.space_group_name_H-M   'P 1'
#
loop_
_entity.id
_entity.type
_entity.pdbx_description
1 polymer ?
#
loop_
_entity_poly.entity_id
_entity_poly.type
_entity_poly.pdbx_seq_one_letter_code
_entity_poly.pdbx_strand_id
1 'polypeptide(L)'
;MKKWKTLFIALLGINVLGAILIIAFIFQPVDKANPTPSEKVEGDAELTILAKKADLNVLIDKYLKKEFKNQPLNYKITLTDVVRVDGTIQVFGDDINIRMTFDPIVQKNGDIVLEQQSLSVGKLQLPVRTVLRYVNNNFALPEWVTIDPKNESVYVALQQMKLESDFAVKVQKFDLKNDDIRVRLISRSE
;
A
#
# COMPACT_ATOMS: atom_id res chain seq x y z
N MET A 1 42.12 44.28 12.50
CA MET A 1 41.45 43.13 13.14
C MET A 1 42.17 41.85 12.73
N LYS A 2 42.43 40.92 13.67
CA LYS A 2 43.30 39.75 13.43
C LYS A 2 42.66 38.80 12.40
N LYS A 3 43.25 38.66 11.21
CA LYS A 3 42.74 37.90 10.04
C LYS A 3 42.24 36.47 10.38
N TRP A 4 42.86 35.82 11.36
CA TRP A 4 42.47 34.50 11.85
C TRP A 4 41.10 34.45 12.54
N LYS A 5 40.71 35.51 13.26
CA LYS A 5 39.38 35.60 13.89
C LYS A 5 38.27 35.71 12.83
N THR A 6 38.54 36.39 11.71
CA THR A 6 37.59 36.54 10.61
C THR A 6 37.38 35.22 9.86
N LEU A 7 38.46 34.48 9.59
CA LEU A 7 38.42 33.15 8.99
C LEU A 7 37.64 32.13 9.86
N PHE A 8 37.82 32.19 11.19
CA PHE A 8 37.08 31.33 12.11
C PHE A 8 35.57 31.61 12.10
N ILE A 9 35.17 32.89 12.12
CA ILE A 9 33.76 33.28 12.07
C ILE A 9 33.14 32.94 10.70
N ALA A 10 33.89 33.09 9.60
CA ALA A 10 33.43 32.70 8.27
C ALA A 10 33.18 31.18 8.16
N LEU A 11 34.10 30.37 8.70
CA LEU A 11 33.98 28.92 8.71
C LEU A 11 32.80 28.44 9.59
N LEU A 12 32.58 29.10 10.73
CA LEU A 12 31.43 28.85 11.59
C LEU A 12 30.12 29.15 10.85
N GLY A 13 30.06 30.28 10.14
CA GLY A 13 28.90 30.66 9.32
C GLY A 13 28.57 29.62 8.25
N ILE A 14 29.58 29.09 7.55
CA ILE A 14 29.40 28.03 6.55
C ILE A 14 28.86 26.74 7.17
N ASN A 15 29.38 26.33 8.33
CA ASN A 15 28.89 25.14 9.03
C ASN A 15 27.45 25.29 9.49
N VAL A 16 27.11 26.45 10.06
CA VAL A 16 25.74 26.75 10.48
C VAL A 16 24.79 26.76 9.28
N LEU A 17 25.20 27.37 8.16
CA LEU A 17 24.40 27.38 6.93
C LEU A 17 24.18 25.97 6.38
N GLY A 18 25.21 25.12 6.39
CA GLY A 18 25.11 23.72 6.00
C GLY A 18 24.15 22.92 6.88
N ALA A 19 24.22 23.12 8.20
CA ALA A 19 23.30 22.47 9.15
C ALA A 19 21.85 22.90 8.92
N ILE A 20 21.60 24.19 8.66
CA ILE A 20 20.27 24.72 8.35
C ILE A 20 19.72 24.10 7.06
N LEU A 21 20.54 23.98 6.01
CA LEU A 21 20.11 23.36 4.76
C LEU A 21 19.73 21.89 4.95
N ILE A 22 20.54 21.11 5.69
CA ILE A 22 20.23 19.70 5.98
C ILE A 22 18.92 19.57 6.75
N ILE A 23 18.71 20.42 7.77
CA ILE A 23 17.46 20.46 8.54
C ILE A 23 16.28 20.80 7.61
N ALA A 24 16.42 21.80 6.75
CA ALA A 24 15.37 22.20 5.81
C ALA A 24 14.99 21.05 4.85
N PHE A 25 15.97 20.29 4.35
CA PHE A 25 15.72 19.12 3.50
C PHE A 25 15.01 17.97 4.24
N ILE A 26 15.33 17.74 5.52
CA ILE A 26 14.68 16.69 6.33
C ILE A 26 13.21 17.04 6.63
N PHE A 27 12.92 18.32 6.86
CA PHE A 27 11.58 18.79 7.20
C PHE A 27 10.75 19.23 5.99
N GLN A 28 11.26 19.06 4.76
CA GLN A 28 10.48 19.39 3.57
C GLN A 28 9.21 18.51 3.54
N PRO A 29 8.01 19.10 3.44
CA PRO A 29 6.79 18.34 3.36
C PRO A 29 6.82 17.52 2.07
N VAL A 30 6.76 16.19 2.23
CA VAL A 30 6.54 15.27 1.11
C VAL A 30 5.13 15.52 0.62
N ASP A 31 4.98 15.80 -0.69
CA ASP A 31 3.66 16.01 -1.29
C ASP A 31 2.75 14.84 -0.92
N LYS A 32 1.71 15.16 -0.15
CA LYS A 32 0.73 14.18 0.28
C LYS A 32 -0.11 13.85 -0.94
N ALA A 33 0.19 12.73 -1.58
CA ALA A 33 -0.80 12.05 -2.41
C ALA A 33 -1.90 11.55 -1.46
N ASN A 34 -2.86 12.41 -1.15
CA ASN A 34 -4.12 11.94 -0.60
C ASN A 34 -4.72 11.04 -1.68
N PRO A 35 -5.04 9.77 -1.40
CA PRO A 35 -5.68 8.92 -2.39
C PRO A 35 -7.00 9.60 -2.77
N THR A 36 -7.09 10.10 -3.99
CA THR A 36 -8.34 10.60 -4.53
C THR A 36 -9.26 9.39 -4.65
N PRO A 37 -10.43 9.38 -3.99
CA PRO A 37 -11.39 8.30 -4.16
C PRO A 37 -11.67 8.15 -5.66
N SER A 38 -11.60 6.93 -6.16
CA SER A 38 -11.89 6.67 -7.57
C SER A 38 -13.30 7.18 -7.90
N GLU A 39 -13.41 7.90 -9.01
CA GLU A 39 -14.73 8.29 -9.53
C GLU A 39 -15.57 7.03 -9.76
N LYS A 40 -16.85 7.14 -9.41
CA LYS A 40 -17.80 6.04 -9.53
C LYS A 40 -17.97 5.70 -11.01
N VAL A 41 -17.62 4.48 -11.39
CA VAL A 41 -17.93 3.97 -12.74
C VAL A 41 -19.43 3.70 -12.81
N GLU A 42 -20.14 4.41 -13.69
CA GLU A 42 -21.53 4.09 -14.07
C GLU A 42 -21.49 3.35 -15.41
N GLY A 43 -22.20 2.23 -15.49
CA GLY A 43 -22.15 1.33 -16.64
C GLY A 43 -23.54 0.81 -17.00
N ASP A 44 -23.71 0.45 -18.27
CA ASP A 44 -25.01 0.01 -18.81
C ASP A 44 -25.44 -1.37 -18.31
N ALA A 45 -24.48 -2.21 -17.91
CA ALA A 45 -24.74 -3.54 -17.38
C ALA A 45 -23.99 -3.79 -16.06
N GLU A 46 -24.71 -4.30 -15.07
CA GLU A 46 -24.15 -4.76 -13.80
C GLU A 46 -24.39 -6.26 -13.60
N LEU A 47 -23.33 -7.02 -13.32
CA LEU A 47 -23.42 -8.42 -12.90
C LEU A 47 -23.00 -8.54 -11.43
N THR A 48 -23.85 -9.15 -10.60
CA THR A 48 -23.50 -9.46 -9.20
C THR A 48 -22.99 -10.89 -9.09
N ILE A 49 -21.80 -11.05 -8.54
CA ILE A 49 -21.12 -12.33 -8.29
C ILE A 49 -21.06 -12.57 -6.78
N LEU A 50 -21.56 -13.73 -6.36
CA LEU A 50 -21.33 -14.27 -5.04
C LEU A 50 -20.03 -15.08 -5.10
N ALA A 51 -19.01 -14.65 -4.39
CA ALA A 51 -17.70 -15.27 -4.39
C ALA A 51 -17.43 -15.97 -3.07
N LYS A 52 -16.74 -17.12 -3.13
CA LYS A 52 -16.19 -17.76 -1.94
C LYS A 52 -14.75 -17.32 -1.73
N LYS A 53 -14.35 -17.23 -0.47
CA LYS A 53 -12.98 -16.93 -0.04
C LYS A 53 -11.94 -17.83 -0.69
N ALA A 54 -12.25 -19.13 -0.82
CA ALA A 54 -11.35 -20.10 -1.46
C ALA A 54 -11.09 -19.78 -2.93
N ASP A 55 -12.14 -19.43 -3.67
CA ASP A 55 -12.03 -19.09 -5.10
C ASP A 55 -11.29 -17.77 -5.29
N LEU A 56 -11.57 -16.76 -4.45
CA LEU A 56 -10.85 -15.49 -4.48
C LEU A 56 -9.37 -15.66 -4.16
N ASN A 57 -8.99 -16.53 -3.22
CA ASN A 57 -7.58 -16.82 -2.95
C ASN A 57 -6.84 -17.32 -4.19
N VAL A 58 -7.47 -18.19 -4.98
CA VAL A 58 -6.90 -18.69 -6.24
C VAL A 58 -6.80 -17.58 -7.28
N LEU A 59 -7.84 -16.74 -7.42
CA LEU A 59 -7.85 -15.64 -8.37
C LEU A 59 -6.81 -14.57 -8.03
N ILE A 60 -6.68 -14.20 -6.75
CA ILE A 60 -5.68 -13.25 -6.26
C ILE A 60 -4.27 -13.78 -6.53
N ASP A 61 -3.97 -15.02 -6.17
CA ASP A 61 -2.65 -15.63 -6.44
C ASP A 61 -2.30 -15.62 -7.93
N LYS A 62 -3.27 -15.97 -8.79
CA LYS A 62 -3.09 -15.96 -10.25
C LYS A 62 -2.84 -14.56 -10.79
N TYR A 63 -3.59 -13.56 -10.31
CA TYR A 63 -3.43 -12.17 -10.71
C TYR A 63 -2.06 -11.61 -10.29
N LEU A 64 -1.67 -11.76 -9.02
CA LEU A 64 -0.38 -11.27 -8.51
C LEU A 64 0.80 -11.90 -9.24
N LYS A 65 0.75 -13.21 -9.51
CA LYS A 65 1.77 -13.92 -10.31
C LYS A 65 1.88 -13.39 -11.73
N LYS A 66 0.80 -12.84 -12.30
CA LYS A 66 0.79 -12.26 -13.65
C LYS A 66 1.30 -10.82 -13.64
N GLU A 67 0.81 -10.01 -12.71
CA GLU A 67 1.13 -8.58 -12.59
C GLU A 67 2.61 -8.37 -12.25
N PHE A 68 3.17 -9.18 -11.35
CA PHE A 68 4.53 -9.02 -10.85
C PHE A 68 5.52 -10.07 -11.38
N LYS A 69 5.26 -10.66 -12.58
CA LYS A 69 6.17 -11.68 -13.18
C LYS A 69 7.64 -11.27 -13.25
N ASN A 70 7.90 -9.97 -13.38
CA ASN A 70 9.25 -9.43 -13.56
C ASN A 70 9.90 -8.97 -12.26
N GLN A 71 9.24 -9.17 -11.11
CA GLN A 71 9.77 -8.85 -9.79
C GLN A 71 9.86 -10.13 -8.96
N PRO A 72 10.87 -10.32 -8.11
CA PRO A 72 10.88 -11.42 -7.15
C PRO A 72 9.68 -11.27 -6.21
N LEU A 73 8.63 -12.06 -6.47
CA LEU A 73 7.41 -12.13 -5.66
C LEU A 73 7.73 -12.81 -4.33
N ASN A 74 8.28 -12.03 -3.40
CA ASN A 74 8.56 -12.46 -2.03
C ASN A 74 7.35 -12.20 -1.12
N TYR A 75 6.13 -12.30 -1.63
CA TYR A 75 4.92 -12.10 -0.84
C TYR A 75 3.75 -12.96 -1.33
N LYS A 76 2.83 -13.25 -0.40
CA LYS A 76 1.62 -14.04 -0.59
C LYS A 76 0.47 -13.36 0.14
N ILE A 77 -0.63 -13.15 -0.58
CA ILE A 77 -1.88 -12.66 0.00
C ILE A 77 -2.82 -13.84 0.18
N THR A 78 -3.42 -13.97 1.36
CA THR A 78 -4.42 -15.01 1.66
C THR A 78 -5.56 -14.40 2.47
N LEU A 79 -6.77 -14.53 1.94
CA LEU A 79 -8.01 -14.25 2.65
C LEU A 79 -8.28 -15.38 3.64
N THR A 80 -8.34 -15.03 4.93
CA THR A 80 -8.71 -15.91 6.04
C THR A 80 -9.95 -15.35 6.71
N ASP A 81 -9.96 -15.12 8.02
CA ASP A 81 -10.99 -14.28 8.66
C ASP A 81 -10.65 -12.79 8.55
N VAL A 82 -9.41 -12.53 8.14
CA VAL A 82 -8.80 -11.24 7.84
C VAL A 82 -7.96 -11.37 6.56
N VAL A 83 -7.55 -10.25 5.97
CA VAL A 83 -6.61 -10.26 4.84
C VAL A 83 -5.21 -10.46 5.41
N ARG A 84 -4.58 -11.60 5.10
CA ARG A 84 -3.21 -11.91 5.53
C ARG A 84 -2.23 -11.67 4.39
N VAL A 85 -1.14 -10.98 4.70
CA VAL A 85 -0.01 -10.77 3.79
C VAL A 85 1.23 -11.36 4.45
N ASP A 86 1.73 -12.46 3.91
CA ASP A 86 3.01 -13.05 4.28
C ASP A 86 4.06 -12.57 3.26
N GLY A 87 5.23 -12.14 3.70
CA GLY A 87 6.30 -11.77 2.77
C GLY A 87 7.68 -11.74 3.39
N THR A 88 8.68 -11.37 2.60
CA THR A 88 10.08 -11.29 3.02
C THR A 88 10.65 -9.93 2.65
N ILE A 89 11.28 -9.27 3.63
CA ILE A 89 11.96 -7.98 3.44
C ILE A 89 13.44 -8.12 3.78
N GLN A 90 14.29 -7.34 3.14
CA GLN A 90 15.72 -7.32 3.45
C GLN A 90 16.03 -6.20 4.44
N VAL A 91 16.58 -6.56 5.60
CA VAL A 91 16.94 -5.63 6.68
C VAL A 91 18.36 -5.94 7.11
N PHE A 92 19.26 -4.95 7.01
CA PHE A 92 20.70 -5.12 7.30
C PHE A 92 21.39 -6.26 6.52
N GLY A 93 20.88 -6.59 5.33
CA GLY A 93 21.40 -7.68 4.50
C GLY A 93 20.77 -9.05 4.77
N ASP A 94 19.98 -9.19 5.83
CA ASP A 94 19.27 -10.42 6.18
C ASP A 94 17.83 -10.41 5.67
N ASP A 95 17.36 -11.57 5.21
CA ASP A 95 15.98 -11.80 4.80
C ASP A 95 15.10 -12.11 6.01
N ILE A 96 14.12 -11.24 6.25
CA ILE A 96 13.20 -11.34 7.38
C ILE A 96 11.79 -11.64 6.89
N ASN A 97 11.24 -12.76 7.36
CA ASN A 97 9.85 -13.12 7.12
C ASN A 97 8.92 -12.28 7.98
N ILE A 98 7.96 -11.64 7.31
CA ILE A 98 6.93 -10.79 7.89
C ILE A 98 5.56 -11.41 7.63
N ARG A 99 4.67 -11.28 8.61
CA ARG A 99 3.24 -11.55 8.46
C ARG A 99 2.47 -10.34 8.93
N MET A 100 1.68 -9.77 8.05
CA MET A 100 0.76 -8.68 8.36
C MET A 100 -0.68 -9.17 8.17
N THR A 101 -1.57 -8.65 8.99
CA THR A 101 -3.02 -8.90 8.88
C THR A 101 -3.76 -7.58 8.85
N PHE A 102 -4.80 -7.53 8.04
CA PHE A 102 -5.61 -6.35 7.84
C PHE A 102 -7.10 -6.67 7.94
N ASP A 103 -7.83 -5.76 8.56
CA ASP A 103 -9.27 -5.74 8.55
C ASP A 103 -9.77 -4.96 7.31
N PRO A 104 -10.55 -5.59 6.42
CA PRO A 104 -11.03 -4.94 5.21
C PRO A 104 -12.31 -4.13 5.48
N ILE A 105 -12.29 -2.87 5.06
CA ILE A 105 -13.42 -1.93 5.17
C ILE A 105 -13.84 -1.50 3.78
N VAL A 106 -15.03 -1.94 3.38
CA VAL A 106 -15.64 -1.59 2.08
C VAL A 106 -16.08 -0.14 2.11
N GLN A 107 -15.60 0.64 1.14
CA GLN A 107 -15.95 2.05 0.96
C GLN A 107 -17.26 2.19 0.19
N LYS A 108 -17.90 3.37 0.26
CA LYS A 108 -19.18 3.64 -0.43
C LYS A 108 -19.09 3.50 -1.96
N ASN A 109 -17.95 3.84 -2.53
CA ASN A 109 -17.68 3.66 -3.96
C ASN A 109 -17.39 2.19 -4.33
N GLY A 110 -17.15 1.33 -3.34
CA GLY A 110 -16.89 -0.10 -3.45
C GLY A 110 -15.42 -0.46 -3.60
N ASP A 111 -14.53 0.50 -3.34
CA ASP A 111 -13.11 0.25 -3.06
C ASP A 111 -12.94 -0.35 -1.65
N ILE A 112 -11.73 -0.79 -1.32
CA ILE A 112 -11.43 -1.38 -0.01
C ILE A 112 -10.32 -0.58 0.67
N VAL A 113 -10.52 -0.25 1.95
CA VAL A 113 -9.45 0.17 2.86
C VAL A 113 -9.07 -1.03 3.70
N LEU A 114 -7.78 -1.37 3.72
CA LEU A 114 -7.22 -2.41 4.56
C LEU A 114 -6.58 -1.73 5.77
N GLU A 115 -7.24 -1.78 6.93
CA GLU A 115 -6.67 -1.25 8.18
C GLU A 115 -5.80 -2.32 8.82
N GLN A 116 -4.58 -1.95 9.22
CA GLN A 116 -3.68 -2.91 9.81
C GLN A 116 -4.18 -3.35 11.19
N GLN A 117 -4.19 -4.67 11.41
CA GLN A 117 -4.66 -5.30 12.65
C GLN A 117 -3.49 -5.85 13.47
N SER A 118 -2.67 -6.72 12.89
CA SER A 118 -1.45 -7.22 13.54
C SER A 118 -0.27 -7.36 12.59
N LEU A 119 0.93 -7.23 13.12
CA LEU A 119 2.20 -7.42 12.43
C LEU A 119 3.07 -8.34 13.27
N SER A 120 3.56 -9.41 12.65
CA SER A 120 4.50 -10.37 13.24
C SER A 120 5.78 -10.39 12.40
N VAL A 121 6.92 -10.13 13.05
CA VAL A 121 8.25 -10.09 12.42
C VAL A 121 9.21 -10.95 13.23
N GLY A 122 9.11 -12.28 13.12
CA GLY A 122 9.94 -13.20 13.90
C GLY A 122 9.96 -12.86 15.41
N LYS A 123 11.15 -12.51 15.93
CA LYS A 123 11.35 -12.04 17.32
C LYS A 123 11.49 -10.52 17.46
N LEU A 124 11.46 -9.79 16.35
CA LEU A 124 11.66 -8.34 16.32
C LEU A 124 10.31 -7.62 16.41
N GLN A 125 10.24 -6.59 17.24
CA GLN A 125 9.07 -5.71 17.31
C GLN A 125 9.33 -4.48 16.45
N LEU A 126 8.95 -4.56 15.17
CA LEU A 126 9.07 -3.42 14.25
C LEU A 126 7.76 -2.61 14.24
N PRO A 127 7.83 -1.27 14.25
CA PRO A 127 6.66 -0.43 14.05
C PRO A 127 6.06 -0.66 12.66
N VAL A 128 4.74 -0.83 12.60
CA VAL A 128 3.98 -1.06 11.36
C VAL A 128 4.26 0.03 10.32
N ARG A 129 4.27 1.29 10.75
CA ARG A 129 4.57 2.45 9.89
C ARG A 129 5.90 2.33 9.15
N THR A 130 6.90 1.74 9.78
CA THR A 130 8.23 1.56 9.20
C THR A 130 8.18 0.51 8.09
N VAL A 131 7.49 -0.60 8.33
CA VAL A 131 7.32 -1.66 7.32
C VAL A 131 6.53 -1.15 6.13
N LEU A 132 5.40 -0.47 6.37
CA LEU A 132 4.58 0.11 5.29
C LEU A 132 5.35 1.13 4.46
N ARG A 133 6.17 1.98 5.09
CA ARG A 133 7.04 2.94 4.39
C ARG A 133 8.13 2.25 3.58
N TYR A 134 8.73 1.19 4.12
CA TYR A 134 9.71 0.39 3.38
C TYR A 134 9.07 -0.20 2.12
N VAL A 135 7.90 -0.83 2.24
CA VAL A 135 7.20 -1.40 1.08
C VAL A 135 6.89 -0.32 0.04
N ASN A 136 6.33 0.81 0.48
CA ASN A 136 5.98 1.93 -0.40
C ASN A 136 7.17 2.49 -1.18
N ASN A 137 8.38 2.47 -0.61
CA ASN A 137 9.56 3.07 -1.21
C ASN A 137 10.41 2.10 -2.04
N ASN A 138 10.30 0.79 -1.80
CA ASN A 138 11.18 -0.22 -2.40
C ASN A 138 10.47 -1.12 -3.42
N PHE A 139 9.13 -1.10 -3.47
CA PHE A 139 8.35 -1.89 -4.41
C PHE A 139 7.55 -0.97 -5.34
N ALA A 140 7.55 -1.28 -6.63
CA ALA A 140 6.69 -0.61 -7.59
C ALA A 140 5.26 -1.15 -7.45
N LEU A 141 4.45 -0.43 -6.69
CA LEU A 141 3.04 -0.73 -6.51
C LEU A 141 2.24 -0.24 -7.72
N PRO A 142 1.19 -0.97 -8.15
CA PRO A 142 0.33 -0.51 -9.21
C PRO A 142 -0.49 0.70 -8.75
N GLU A 143 -0.94 1.53 -9.70
CA GLU A 143 -1.64 2.80 -9.43
C GLU A 143 -2.90 2.63 -8.57
N TRP A 144 -3.54 1.46 -8.63
CA TRP A 144 -4.74 1.15 -7.85
C TRP A 144 -4.46 0.73 -6.39
N VAL A 145 -3.20 0.73 -5.95
CA VAL A 145 -2.80 0.44 -4.56
C VAL A 145 -2.04 1.63 -4.00
N THR A 146 -2.54 2.22 -2.91
CA THR A 146 -1.86 3.31 -2.20
C THR A 146 -1.65 2.92 -0.75
N ILE A 147 -0.42 2.98 -0.27
CA ILE A 147 -0.11 2.75 1.14
C ILE A 147 -0.16 4.08 1.89
N ASP A 148 -0.83 4.11 3.03
CA ASP A 148 -0.79 5.22 3.99
C ASP A 148 -0.09 4.76 5.28
N PRO A 149 1.24 4.96 5.38
CA PRO A 149 1.99 4.57 6.57
C PRO A 149 1.62 5.37 7.81
N LYS A 150 0.96 6.53 7.68
CA LYS A 150 0.58 7.36 8.82
C LYS A 150 -0.68 6.83 9.49
N ASN A 151 -1.63 6.39 8.70
CA ASN A 151 -2.88 5.80 9.17
C ASN A 151 -2.82 4.27 9.26
N GLU A 152 -1.64 3.68 9.01
CA GLU A 152 -1.40 2.22 9.10
C GLU A 152 -2.41 1.45 8.24
N SER A 153 -2.68 1.97 7.04
CA SER A 153 -3.68 1.43 6.14
C SER A 153 -3.19 1.34 4.70
N VAL A 154 -3.88 0.53 3.91
CA VAL A 154 -3.67 0.42 2.46
C VAL A 154 -5.00 0.65 1.76
N TYR A 155 -5.05 1.63 0.87
CA TYR A 155 -6.18 1.90 0.02
C TYR A 155 -6.07 1.07 -1.27
N VAL A 156 -7.13 0.34 -1.60
CA VAL A 156 -7.23 -0.52 -2.78
C VAL A 156 -8.36 0.00 -3.67
N ALA A 157 -7.98 0.76 -4.70
CA ALA A 157 -8.84 1.39 -5.69
C ALA A 157 -9.32 0.37 -6.75
N LEU A 158 -10.17 -0.57 -6.36
CA LEU A 158 -10.60 -1.69 -7.22
C LEU A 158 -11.21 -1.25 -8.56
N GLN A 159 -11.86 -0.08 -8.60
CA GLN A 159 -12.44 0.46 -9.83
C GLN A 159 -11.39 0.94 -10.85
N GLN A 160 -10.18 1.29 -10.39
CA GLN A 160 -9.06 1.71 -11.25
C GLN A 160 -8.23 0.51 -11.75
N MET A 161 -8.50 -0.70 -11.25
CA MET A 161 -7.84 -1.90 -11.73
C MET A 161 -8.09 -2.06 -13.23
N LYS A 162 -7.01 -2.26 -13.98
CA LYS A 162 -7.07 -2.57 -15.41
C LYS A 162 -7.23 -4.08 -15.56
N LEU A 163 -8.45 -4.51 -15.80
CA LEU A 163 -8.72 -5.87 -16.26
C LEU A 163 -8.47 -5.95 -17.77
N GLU A 164 -8.20 -7.15 -18.30
CA GLU A 164 -8.08 -7.35 -19.76
C GLU A 164 -9.41 -7.10 -20.50
N SER A 165 -10.49 -6.97 -19.76
CA SER A 165 -11.83 -6.65 -20.23
C SER A 165 -12.26 -5.28 -19.69
N ASP A 166 -13.17 -4.60 -20.40
CA ASP A 166 -13.66 -3.25 -20.08
C ASP A 166 -14.60 -3.21 -18.86
N PHE A 167 -14.37 -4.06 -17.86
CA PHE A 167 -15.15 -4.09 -16.63
C PHE A 167 -14.39 -3.42 -15.49
N ALA A 168 -15.14 -2.68 -14.66
CA ALA A 168 -14.73 -2.25 -13.34
C ALA A 168 -15.23 -3.23 -12.28
N VAL A 169 -14.42 -3.43 -11.23
CA VAL A 169 -14.77 -4.26 -10.09
C VAL A 169 -15.22 -3.36 -8.94
N LYS A 170 -16.38 -3.67 -8.37
CA LYS A 170 -16.93 -2.97 -7.21
C LYS A 170 -17.30 -3.95 -6.12
N VAL A 171 -16.79 -3.75 -4.90
CA VAL A 171 -17.15 -4.62 -3.78
C VAL A 171 -18.38 -4.04 -3.07
N GLN A 172 -19.42 -4.87 -2.95
CA GLN A 172 -20.64 -4.50 -2.22
C GLN A 172 -20.58 -4.98 -0.77
N LYS A 173 -20.04 -6.20 -0.56
CA LYS A 173 -19.86 -6.78 0.77
C LYS A 173 -18.61 -7.64 0.78
N PHE A 174 -17.83 -7.55 1.84
CA PHE A 174 -16.57 -8.28 1.99
C PHE A 174 -16.42 -8.82 3.41
N ASP A 175 -17.30 -9.75 3.76
CA ASP A 175 -17.30 -10.38 5.08
C ASP A 175 -16.53 -11.70 5.04
N LEU A 176 -15.24 -11.61 5.41
CA LEU A 176 -14.33 -12.75 5.40
C LEU A 176 -14.62 -13.80 6.48
N LYS A 177 -15.21 -13.37 7.61
CA LYS A 177 -15.54 -14.25 8.74
C LYS A 177 -16.71 -15.17 8.40
N ASN A 178 -17.72 -14.61 7.74
CA ASN A 178 -18.92 -15.34 7.34
C ASN A 178 -18.87 -15.90 5.91
N ASP A 179 -17.76 -15.71 5.18
CA ASP A 179 -17.61 -16.09 3.77
C ASP A 179 -18.70 -15.49 2.86
N ASP A 180 -19.18 -14.27 3.19
CA ASP A 180 -20.18 -13.52 2.41
C ASP A 180 -19.50 -12.38 1.67
N ILE A 181 -19.03 -12.71 0.46
CA ILE A 181 -18.32 -11.79 -0.42
C ILE A 181 -19.15 -11.55 -1.67
N ARG A 182 -19.55 -10.30 -1.87
CA ARG A 182 -20.40 -9.87 -2.99
C ARG A 182 -19.69 -8.81 -3.79
N VAL A 183 -19.43 -9.15 -5.04
CA VAL A 183 -18.69 -8.31 -5.98
C VAL A 183 -19.61 -8.00 -7.15
N ARG A 184 -19.58 -6.76 -7.63
CA ARG A 184 -20.23 -6.35 -8.87
C ARG A 184 -19.18 -6.10 -9.94
N LEU A 185 -19.46 -6.60 -11.13
CA LEU A 185 -18.77 -6.22 -12.35
C LEU A 185 -19.66 -5.22 -13.09
N ILE A 186 -19.09 -4.08 -13.43
CA ILE A 186 -19.77 -2.98 -14.10
C ILE A 186 -19.05 -2.76 -15.43
N SER A 187 -19.75 -2.79 -16.55
CA SER A 187 -19.15 -2.43 -17.84
C SER A 187 -18.79 -0.94 -17.84
N ARG A 188 -17.56 -0.57 -18.20
CA ARG A 188 -17.24 0.84 -18.48
C ARG A 188 -17.95 1.22 -19.79
N SER A 189 -18.80 2.25 -19.77
CA SER A 189 -19.20 2.87 -21.03
C SER A 189 -18.00 3.68 -21.52
N GLU A 190 -17.64 3.51 -22.79
CA GLU A 190 -16.73 4.44 -23.48
C GLU A 190 -17.36 5.83 -23.61
#